data_AF-A0A316GP31-F1
#
_entry.id   AF-A0A316GP31-F1
#
_cell.length_a   1.000
_cell.length_b   1.000
_cell.length_c   1.000
_cell.angle_alpha   90.00
_cell.angle_beta   90.00
_cell.angle_gamma   90.00
#
_symmetry.space_group_name_H-M   'P 1'
#
loop_
_entity.id
_entity.type
_entity.pdbx_description
1 polymer ?
#
loop_
_entity_poly.entity_id
_entity_poly.type
_entity_poly.pdbx_seq_one_letter_code
_entity_poly.pdbx_strand_id
1 'polypeptide(L)'
;MAFRADEAAQDGYERARRILVLTPGVEADQREKADGALQDLIDAHGPVVRGYPTWHPLVPQENPQMPVTDPSDRCGYQGLDHTIYFAHAFVSCPYGDGSKIIESVEAMEPHPCATITAERLDVPFYNSGTTPILVRCDWHEAFPERHMVPKKLAVPLMIQQEMRMWHRAEVGERWDTMRPYLLGDPHGSRSSLFVNQDTAMAMKRVYMAMVESGMFGPLRMD
;
A
#
# COMPACT_ATOMS: atom_id res chain seq x y z
N MET A 1 -13.60 -5.89 -17.07
CA MET A 1 -13.67 -7.24 -16.46
C MET A 1 -14.04 -7.05 -15.00
N ALA A 2 -14.85 -7.94 -14.40
CA ALA A 2 -15.13 -7.85 -12.97
C ALA A 2 -13.84 -8.14 -12.19
N PHE A 3 -13.53 -7.34 -11.17
CA PHE A 3 -12.38 -7.60 -10.30
C PHE A 3 -12.52 -8.97 -9.63
N ARG A 4 -11.44 -9.75 -9.65
CA ARG A 4 -11.30 -11.05 -9.02
C ARG A 4 -10.00 -11.02 -8.22
N ALA A 5 -10.10 -11.18 -6.90
CA ALA A 5 -8.97 -11.02 -6.00
C ALA A 5 -7.83 -11.99 -6.33
N ASP A 6 -8.16 -13.25 -6.64
CA ASP A 6 -7.17 -14.27 -6.96
C ASP A 6 -6.42 -13.98 -8.27
N GLU A 7 -7.13 -13.56 -9.32
CA GLU A 7 -6.50 -13.16 -10.60
C GLU A 7 -5.61 -11.93 -10.40
N ALA A 8 -6.07 -10.95 -9.62
CA ALA A 8 -5.31 -9.74 -9.33
C ALA A 8 -4.04 -10.04 -8.48
N ALA A 9 -4.14 -10.96 -7.54
CA ALA A 9 -3.01 -11.42 -6.74
C ALA A 9 -1.99 -12.19 -7.59
N GLN A 10 -2.46 -13.06 -8.49
CA GLN A 10 -1.63 -13.80 -9.43
C GLN A 10 -0.88 -12.87 -10.40
N ASP A 11 -1.59 -11.89 -10.98
CA ASP A 11 -0.99 -10.86 -11.83
C ASP A 11 0.09 -10.06 -11.07
N GLY A 12 -0.19 -9.75 -9.81
CA GLY A 12 0.74 -9.09 -8.91
C GLY A 12 2.01 -9.93 -8.68
N TYR A 13 1.85 -11.21 -8.37
CA TYR A 13 2.95 -12.17 -8.20
C TYR A 13 3.81 -12.25 -9.45
N GLU A 14 3.22 -12.45 -10.63
CA GLU A 14 3.96 -12.52 -11.89
C GLU A 14 4.72 -11.24 -12.20
N ARG A 15 4.15 -10.08 -11.89
CA ARG A 15 4.84 -8.79 -12.02
C ARG A 15 6.04 -8.71 -11.07
N ALA A 16 5.87 -9.03 -9.79
CA ALA A 16 6.96 -8.99 -8.82
C ALA A 16 8.08 -9.95 -9.21
N ARG A 17 7.72 -11.19 -9.60
CA ARG A 17 8.68 -12.20 -10.06
C ARG A 17 9.48 -11.75 -11.27
N ARG A 18 8.84 -11.10 -12.25
CA ARG A 18 9.55 -10.52 -13.42
C ARG A 18 10.60 -9.48 -13.02
N ILE A 19 10.30 -8.65 -12.02
CA ILE A 19 11.17 -7.54 -11.62
C ILE A 19 12.26 -7.99 -10.66
N LEU A 20 11.90 -8.77 -9.63
CA LEU A 20 12.82 -9.14 -8.55
C LEU A 20 13.60 -10.42 -8.80
N VAL A 21 13.09 -11.35 -9.62
CA VAL A 21 13.68 -12.71 -9.75
C VAL A 21 14.16 -13.01 -11.17
N LEU A 22 13.38 -12.65 -12.20
CA LEU A 22 13.68 -13.01 -13.59
C LEU A 22 14.47 -11.94 -14.35
N THR A 23 14.83 -10.85 -13.68
CA THR A 23 15.69 -9.82 -14.26
C THR A 23 17.10 -10.37 -14.52
N PRO A 24 17.83 -9.87 -15.54
CA PRO A 24 19.19 -10.35 -15.85
C PRO A 24 20.20 -10.18 -14.71
N GLY A 25 19.92 -9.32 -13.72
CA GLY A 25 20.79 -9.12 -12.55
C GLY A 25 20.75 -10.26 -11.52
N VAL A 26 19.84 -11.24 -11.69
CA VAL A 26 19.74 -12.43 -10.82
C VAL A 26 20.16 -13.67 -11.59
N GLU A 27 21.22 -14.31 -11.10
CA GLU A 27 21.81 -15.50 -11.70
C GLU A 27 20.87 -16.71 -11.62
N ALA A 28 20.99 -17.64 -12.57
CA ALA A 28 20.04 -18.74 -12.71
C ALA A 28 19.99 -19.67 -11.49
N ASP A 29 21.12 -19.88 -10.81
CA ASP A 29 21.26 -20.68 -9.60
C ASP A 29 20.74 -19.98 -8.34
N GLN A 30 20.54 -18.66 -8.38
CA GLN A 30 19.98 -17.86 -7.29
C GLN A 30 18.46 -17.72 -7.36
N ARG A 31 17.85 -18.04 -8.51
CA ARG A 31 16.41 -17.84 -8.74
C ARG A 31 15.52 -18.65 -7.81
N GLU A 32 15.92 -19.86 -7.44
CA GLU A 32 15.15 -20.67 -6.49
C GLU A 32 15.10 -20.03 -5.10
N LYS A 33 16.23 -19.50 -4.61
CA LYS A 33 16.30 -18.73 -3.36
C LYS A 33 15.44 -17.46 -3.44
N ALA A 34 15.52 -16.73 -4.55
CA ALA A 34 14.74 -15.52 -4.76
C ALA A 34 13.23 -15.80 -4.86
N ASP A 35 12.82 -16.84 -5.61
CA ASP A 35 11.41 -17.24 -5.70
C ASP A 35 10.85 -17.65 -4.33
N GLY A 36 11.61 -18.43 -3.54
CA GLY A 36 11.25 -18.77 -2.17
C GLY A 36 11.05 -17.54 -1.30
N ALA A 37 12.00 -16.60 -1.32
CA ALA A 37 11.89 -15.35 -0.57
C ALA A 37 10.70 -14.48 -1.00
N LEU A 38 10.39 -14.43 -2.30
CA LEU A 38 9.22 -13.69 -2.78
C LEU A 38 7.92 -14.32 -2.28
N GLN A 39 7.83 -15.65 -2.27
CA GLN A 39 6.69 -16.36 -1.74
C GLN A 39 6.53 -16.13 -0.23
N ASP A 40 7.61 -16.22 0.53
CA ASP A 40 7.61 -15.95 1.97
C ASP A 40 7.11 -14.52 2.29
N LEU A 41 7.54 -13.53 1.50
CA LEU A 41 7.08 -12.14 1.63
C LEU A 41 5.59 -11.99 1.35
N ILE A 42 5.06 -12.66 0.32
CA ILE A 42 3.62 -12.65 0.01
C ILE A 42 2.84 -13.31 1.14
N ASP A 43 3.35 -14.41 1.67
CA ASP A 43 2.70 -15.12 2.77
C ASP A 43 2.71 -14.31 4.07
N ALA A 44 3.77 -13.55 4.34
CA ALA A 44 3.87 -12.73 5.53
C ALA A 44 3.10 -11.40 5.41
N HIS A 45 3.17 -10.73 4.25
CA HIS A 45 2.75 -9.33 4.10
C HIS A 45 1.59 -9.12 3.13
N GLY A 46 1.06 -10.20 2.55
CA GLY A 46 -0.07 -10.18 1.64
C GLY A 46 0.32 -10.02 0.18
N PRO A 47 -0.67 -10.03 -0.72
CA PRO A 47 -0.44 -10.05 -2.16
C PRO A 47 0.23 -8.76 -2.66
N VAL A 48 0.83 -8.85 -3.84
CA VAL A 48 1.46 -7.70 -4.51
C VAL A 48 0.38 -6.72 -4.99
N VAL A 49 0.58 -5.44 -4.69
CA VAL A 49 -0.33 -4.32 -5.01
C VAL A 49 0.36 -3.29 -5.90
N ARG A 50 -0.38 -2.38 -6.52
CA ARG A 50 0.19 -1.29 -7.33
C ARG A 50 0.15 0.06 -6.62
N GLY A 51 -0.75 0.23 -5.66
CA GLY A 51 -0.83 1.42 -4.83
C GLY A 51 -1.61 1.16 -3.56
N TYR A 52 -1.22 1.84 -2.50
CA TYR A 52 -1.88 1.82 -1.21
C TYR A 52 -3.08 2.76 -1.19
N PRO A 53 -4.11 2.46 -0.38
CA PRO A 53 -5.09 3.48 -0.05
C PRO A 53 -4.41 4.61 0.74
N THR A 54 -4.90 5.84 0.57
CA THR A 54 -4.33 7.06 1.17
C THR A 54 -4.35 7.07 2.71
N TRP A 55 -5.17 6.21 3.32
CA TRP A 55 -5.24 6.03 4.77
C TRP A 55 -4.26 4.97 5.30
N HIS A 56 -3.50 4.31 4.43
CA HIS A 56 -2.58 3.25 4.83
C HIS A 56 -1.31 3.83 5.48
N PRO A 57 -0.80 3.25 6.59
CA PRO A 57 0.37 3.78 7.30
C PRO A 57 1.64 3.85 6.45
N LEU A 58 1.79 2.97 5.46
CA LEU A 58 2.95 2.99 4.54
C LEU A 58 2.98 4.20 3.59
N VAL A 59 1.91 4.97 3.46
CA VAL A 59 1.85 6.18 2.63
C VAL A 59 1.33 7.36 3.45
N PRO A 60 2.08 7.82 4.48
CA PRO A 60 1.66 8.95 5.30
C PRO A 60 1.42 10.20 4.43
N GLN A 61 0.31 10.88 4.70
CA GLN A 61 -0.16 12.01 3.90
C GLN A 61 0.29 13.34 4.52
N GLU A 62 1.49 13.79 4.18
CA GLU A 62 2.01 15.10 4.62
C GLU A 62 1.22 16.26 4.00
N ASN A 63 0.90 16.17 2.71
CA ASN A 63 0.07 17.13 2.00
C ASN A 63 -1.21 16.50 1.45
N PRO A 64 -2.33 16.58 2.19
CA PRO A 64 -3.59 15.99 1.77
C PRO A 64 -4.20 16.60 0.47
N GLN A 65 -3.72 17.75 -0.02
CA GLN A 65 -4.16 18.32 -1.32
C GLN A 65 -3.61 17.55 -2.51
N MET A 66 -2.51 16.82 -2.31
CA MET A 66 -1.86 16.05 -3.35
C MET A 66 -1.69 14.63 -2.82
N PRO A 67 -2.78 13.83 -2.77
CA PRO A 67 -2.73 12.51 -2.17
C PRO A 67 -1.68 11.63 -2.85
N VAL A 68 -0.97 10.85 -2.05
CA VAL A 68 0.05 9.90 -2.49
C VAL A 68 -0.44 8.48 -2.25
N THR A 69 -0.20 7.58 -3.20
CA THR A 69 -0.62 6.16 -3.10
C THR A 69 0.56 5.21 -3.18
N ASP A 70 1.76 5.74 -3.33
CA ASP A 70 2.99 5.02 -3.52
C ASP A 70 4.07 5.55 -2.55
N PRO A 71 4.82 4.65 -1.88
CA PRO A 71 5.98 5.03 -1.09
C PRO A 71 6.95 5.84 -1.93
N SER A 72 7.25 7.04 -1.47
CA SER A 72 8.08 8.03 -2.16
C SER A 72 8.69 9.01 -1.17
N ASP A 73 9.51 9.94 -1.66
CA ASP A 73 10.02 11.07 -0.89
C ASP A 73 8.90 11.91 -0.27
N ARG A 74 7.75 12.00 -0.95
CA ARG A 74 6.52 12.66 -0.48
C ARG A 74 5.84 11.96 0.70
N CYS A 75 6.26 10.73 0.99
CA CYS A 75 5.85 9.94 2.15
C CYS A 75 6.97 9.85 3.22
N GLY A 76 8.07 10.58 3.03
CA GLY A 76 9.24 10.55 3.92
C GLY A 76 10.29 9.49 3.57
N TYR A 77 10.10 8.63 2.56
CA TYR A 77 11.08 7.61 2.21
C TYR A 77 12.15 8.12 1.23
N GLN A 78 13.41 8.07 1.64
CA GLN A 78 14.55 8.46 0.82
C GLN A 78 15.30 7.25 0.26
N GLY A 79 15.79 7.37 -0.96
CA GLY A 79 16.66 6.37 -1.58
C GLY A 79 15.93 5.11 -2.05
N LEU A 80 14.61 5.16 -2.24
CA LEU A 80 13.86 4.06 -2.87
C LEU A 80 14.32 3.88 -4.32
N ASP A 81 14.50 2.62 -4.70
CA ASP A 81 14.75 2.19 -6.08
C ASP A 81 14.13 0.80 -6.34
N HIS A 82 13.73 0.52 -7.58
CA HIS A 82 13.18 -0.76 -8.02
C HIS A 82 12.17 -1.39 -7.05
N THR A 83 11.18 -0.59 -6.63
CA THR A 83 10.29 -0.94 -5.52
C THR A 83 9.09 -1.79 -5.94
N ILE A 84 8.79 -2.83 -5.15
CA ILE A 84 7.61 -3.67 -5.26
C ILE A 84 6.78 -3.56 -3.98
N TYR A 85 5.47 -3.38 -4.15
CA TYR A 85 4.53 -3.19 -3.06
C TYR A 85 3.76 -4.48 -2.78
N PHE A 86 3.63 -4.81 -1.51
CA PHE A 86 2.75 -5.84 -0.93
C PHE A 86 1.68 -5.13 -0.09
N ALA A 87 0.58 -5.81 0.22
CA ALA A 87 -0.52 -5.21 0.97
C ALA A 87 -0.07 -4.55 2.30
N HIS A 88 0.89 -5.15 3.02
CA HIS A 88 1.37 -4.65 4.32
C HIS A 88 2.88 -4.44 4.38
N ALA A 89 3.56 -4.38 3.23
CA ALA A 89 5.00 -4.11 3.15
C ALA A 89 5.39 -3.64 1.76
N PHE A 90 6.59 -3.12 1.59
CA PHE A 90 7.23 -3.01 0.28
C PHE A 90 8.69 -3.44 0.36
N VAL A 91 9.22 -3.90 -0.77
CA VAL A 91 10.65 -4.16 -0.93
C VAL A 91 11.21 -3.21 -1.96
N SER A 92 12.30 -2.54 -1.61
CA SER A 92 13.07 -1.69 -2.51
C SER A 92 14.49 -2.24 -2.65
N CYS A 93 15.06 -2.18 -3.85
CA CYS A 93 16.41 -2.68 -4.15
C CYS A 93 17.34 -1.53 -4.57
N PRO A 94 17.72 -0.61 -3.65
CA PRO A 94 18.66 0.46 -3.96
C PRO A 94 20.06 -0.07 -4.25
N TYR A 95 20.76 0.63 -5.14
CA TYR A 95 22.21 0.52 -5.25
C TYR A 95 22.90 1.13 -4.02
N GLY A 96 23.85 0.41 -3.44
CA GLY A 96 24.51 0.77 -2.18
C GLY A 96 24.01 -0.05 -1.00
N ASP A 97 24.08 0.49 0.22
CA ASP A 97 23.83 -0.23 1.48
C ASP A 97 22.38 -0.12 2.01
N GLY A 98 21.53 0.64 1.31
CA GLY A 98 20.14 0.88 1.67
C GLY A 98 19.91 1.72 2.95
N SER A 99 20.95 2.32 3.54
CA SER A 99 20.84 3.01 4.83
C SER A 99 19.84 4.17 4.82
N LYS A 100 19.72 4.90 3.70
CA LYS A 100 18.74 6.00 3.57
C LYS A 100 17.30 5.56 3.79
N ILE A 101 16.94 4.35 3.37
CA ILE A 101 15.58 3.81 3.54
C ILE A 101 15.34 3.49 5.02
N ILE A 102 16.31 2.85 5.68
CA ILE A 102 16.23 2.50 7.10
C ILE A 102 16.15 3.76 7.97
N GLU A 103 17.04 4.73 7.73
CA GLU A 103 17.05 6.03 8.42
C GLU A 103 15.73 6.78 8.21
N SER A 104 15.14 6.69 7.01
CA SER A 104 13.82 7.30 6.75
C SER A 104 12.74 6.69 7.63
N VAL A 105 12.73 5.37 7.78
CA VAL A 105 11.76 4.65 8.63
C VAL A 105 11.98 4.94 10.12
N GLU A 106 13.23 5.00 10.57
CA GLU A 106 13.59 5.35 11.95
C GLU A 106 13.20 6.79 12.32
N ALA A 107 13.19 7.70 11.33
CA ALA A 107 12.79 9.09 11.50
C ALA A 107 11.26 9.31 11.44
N MET A 108 10.47 8.29 11.11
CA MET A 108 9.02 8.43 10.99
C MET A 108 8.34 8.69 12.33
N GLU A 109 7.31 9.54 12.31
CA GLU A 109 6.45 9.71 13.46
C GLU A 109 5.70 8.40 13.77
N PRO A 110 5.56 8.01 15.06
CA PRO A 110 4.82 6.83 15.44
C PRO A 110 3.36 6.89 14.97
N HIS A 111 2.89 5.84 14.30
CA HIS A 111 1.50 5.72 13.90
C HIS A 111 0.67 5.04 15.01
N PRO A 112 -0.52 5.54 15.37
CA PRO A 112 -1.29 5.01 16.50
C PRO A 112 -1.74 3.55 16.31
N CYS A 113 -1.90 3.11 15.05
CA CYS A 113 -2.46 1.78 14.74
C CYS A 113 -1.43 0.77 14.20
N ALA A 114 -0.19 1.18 13.95
CA ALA A 114 0.81 0.31 13.34
C ALA A 114 2.23 0.76 13.65
N THR A 115 3.17 -0.18 13.62
CA THR A 115 4.61 0.07 13.66
C THR A 115 5.19 -0.18 12.28
N ILE A 116 6.02 0.73 11.78
CA ILE A 116 6.73 0.56 10.51
C ILE A 116 8.19 0.26 10.83
N THR A 117 8.73 -0.79 10.24
CA THR A 117 10.13 -1.20 10.43
C THR A 117 10.79 -1.48 9.09
N ALA A 118 12.10 -1.24 9.02
CA ALA A 118 12.93 -1.56 7.87
C ALA A 118 14.02 -2.57 8.23
N GLU A 119 14.27 -3.54 7.35
CA GLU A 119 15.37 -4.48 7.49
C GLU A 119 16.02 -4.83 6.15
N ARG A 120 17.32 -5.13 6.19
CA ARG A 120 18.05 -5.66 5.02
C ARG A 120 17.70 -7.13 4.84
N LEU A 121 17.38 -7.52 3.62
CA LEU A 121 17.16 -8.92 3.27
C LEU A 121 18.44 -9.52 2.68
N ASP A 122 18.85 -10.69 3.17
CA ASP A 122 19.92 -11.50 2.57
C ASP A 122 19.35 -12.38 1.44
N VAL A 123 18.88 -11.73 0.37
CA VAL A 123 18.25 -12.39 -0.78
C VAL A 123 18.74 -11.77 -2.09
N PRO A 124 18.88 -12.56 -3.17
CA PRO A 124 19.38 -12.08 -4.44
C PRO A 124 18.23 -11.47 -5.27
N PHE A 125 17.61 -10.41 -4.77
CA PHE A 125 16.59 -9.68 -5.53
C PHE A 125 17.21 -8.65 -6.45
N TYR A 126 16.60 -8.51 -7.62
CA TYR A 126 16.86 -7.52 -8.65
C TYR A 126 18.27 -7.55 -9.26
N ASN A 127 19.32 -7.33 -8.47
CA ASN A 127 20.70 -7.31 -8.93
C ASN A 127 21.68 -7.52 -7.77
N SER A 128 22.78 -8.23 -8.01
CA SER A 128 23.87 -8.44 -7.04
C SER A 128 24.52 -7.14 -6.52
N GLY A 129 24.39 -6.03 -7.25
CA GLY A 129 24.85 -4.70 -6.83
C GLY A 129 23.85 -3.91 -5.97
N THR A 130 22.70 -4.48 -5.62
CA THR A 130 21.67 -3.83 -4.81
C THR A 130 21.53 -4.49 -3.44
N THR A 131 21.06 -3.72 -2.46
CA THR A 131 20.74 -4.22 -1.12
C THR A 131 19.22 -4.20 -0.94
N PRO A 132 18.52 -5.33 -1.03
CA PRO A 132 17.07 -5.35 -0.86
C PRO A 132 16.70 -4.97 0.58
N ILE A 133 15.85 -3.95 0.71
CA ILE A 133 15.31 -3.47 1.98
C ILE A 133 13.82 -3.80 2.03
N LEU A 134 13.41 -4.56 3.02
CA LEU A 134 12.01 -4.75 3.38
C LEU A 134 11.59 -3.62 4.32
N VAL A 135 10.56 -2.89 3.94
CA VAL A 135 9.81 -2.01 4.85
C VAL A 135 8.45 -2.64 5.09
N ARG A 136 8.14 -2.98 6.33
CA ARG A 136 6.88 -3.63 6.69
C ARG A 136 6.05 -2.79 7.66
N CYS A 137 4.74 -2.94 7.57
CA CYS A 137 3.76 -2.32 8.44
C CYS A 137 3.12 -3.39 9.32
N ASP A 138 3.54 -3.42 10.58
CA ASP A 138 3.01 -4.32 11.60
C ASP A 138 1.85 -3.64 12.33
N TRP A 139 0.62 -4.03 11.97
CA TRP A 139 -0.59 -3.52 12.61
C TRP A 139 -0.67 -3.98 14.07
N HIS A 140 -1.00 -3.07 14.99
CA HIS A 140 -1.13 -3.38 16.43
C HIS A 140 -2.34 -4.29 16.74
N GLU A 141 -3.21 -4.46 15.75
CA GLU A 141 -4.50 -5.13 15.82
C GLU A 141 -4.49 -6.33 14.89
N ALA A 142 -4.88 -7.50 15.39
CA ALA A 142 -4.97 -8.70 14.59
C ALA A 142 -6.11 -8.62 13.57
N PHE A 143 -5.90 -9.23 12.39
CA PHE A 143 -6.92 -9.27 11.37
C PHE A 143 -7.80 -10.52 11.51
N PRO A 144 -9.13 -10.38 11.41
CA PRO A 144 -10.03 -11.53 11.45
C PRO A 144 -9.92 -12.40 10.18
N GLU A 145 -9.46 -11.81 9.09
CA GLU A 145 -9.24 -12.46 7.80
C GLU A 145 -7.82 -12.11 7.33
N ARG A 146 -7.10 -13.11 6.81
CA ARG A 146 -5.68 -12.98 6.47
C ARG A 146 -5.44 -11.81 5.52
N HIS A 147 -4.54 -10.90 5.91
CA HIS A 147 -4.18 -9.68 5.18
C HIS A 147 -5.30 -8.69 4.87
N MET A 148 -6.52 -8.89 5.37
CA MET A 148 -7.64 -7.97 5.15
C MET A 148 -7.79 -7.04 6.34
N VAL A 149 -7.54 -5.73 6.12
CA VAL A 149 -7.68 -4.71 7.14
C VAL A 149 -9.14 -4.65 7.60
N PRO A 150 -9.42 -4.84 8.91
CA PRO A 150 -10.78 -4.86 9.40
C PRO A 150 -11.44 -3.48 9.37
N LYS A 151 -12.76 -3.46 9.23
CA LYS A 151 -13.62 -2.28 9.31
C LYS A 151 -13.28 -1.31 10.44
N LYS A 152 -12.94 -1.81 11.63
CA LYS A 152 -12.61 -0.99 12.81
C LYS A 152 -11.32 -0.17 12.66
N LEU A 153 -10.46 -0.53 11.71
CA LEU A 153 -9.26 0.23 11.35
C LEU A 153 -9.49 1.06 10.09
N ALA A 154 -9.91 0.41 9.00
CA ALA A 154 -10.02 1.07 7.70
C ALA A 154 -11.02 2.23 7.68
N VAL A 155 -12.18 2.09 8.33
CA VAL A 155 -13.19 3.16 8.35
C VAL A 155 -12.72 4.39 9.14
N PRO A 156 -12.23 4.27 10.40
CA PRO A 156 -11.71 5.44 11.12
C PRO A 156 -10.51 6.10 10.45
N LEU A 157 -9.56 5.33 9.89
CA LEU A 157 -8.40 5.90 9.20
C LEU A 157 -8.82 6.65 7.92
N MET A 158 -9.77 6.10 7.16
CA MET A 158 -10.37 6.79 6.03
C MET A 158 -11.03 8.11 6.46
N ILE A 159 -11.88 8.10 7.50
CA ILE A 159 -12.51 9.33 8.01
C ILE A 159 -11.44 10.35 8.41
N GLN A 160 -10.43 9.92 9.18
CA GLN A 160 -9.36 10.80 9.65
C GLN A 160 -8.63 11.46 8.48
N GLN A 161 -8.39 10.72 7.39
CA GLN A 161 -7.75 11.24 6.21
C GLN A 161 -8.64 12.25 5.46
N GLU A 162 -9.89 11.88 5.15
CA GLU A 162 -10.82 12.74 4.42
C GLU A 162 -11.16 14.03 5.19
N MET A 163 -11.22 13.95 6.53
CA MET A 163 -11.44 15.13 7.39
C MET A 163 -10.27 16.12 7.40
N ARG A 164 -9.08 15.80 6.88
CA ARG A 164 -7.99 16.79 6.84
C ARG A 164 -8.30 17.95 5.90
N MET A 165 -9.13 17.69 4.87
CA MET A 165 -9.33 18.62 3.75
C MET A 165 -10.73 19.20 3.65
N TRP A 166 -11.68 18.81 4.51
CA TRP A 166 -13.07 19.25 4.37
C TRP A 166 -13.23 20.78 4.29
N HIS A 167 -12.49 21.53 5.10
CA HIS A 167 -12.57 22.99 5.17
C HIS A 167 -12.02 23.72 3.92
N ARG A 168 -11.32 23.01 3.04
CA ARG A 168 -10.77 23.52 1.77
C ARG A 168 -11.37 22.82 0.56
N ALA A 169 -12.24 21.83 0.76
CA ALA A 169 -12.88 21.14 -0.33
C ALA A 169 -13.95 22.06 -0.95
N GLU A 170 -13.92 22.17 -2.28
CA GLU A 170 -14.90 22.95 -3.03
C GLU A 170 -15.99 22.07 -3.64
N VAL A 171 -15.71 20.77 -3.78
CA VAL A 171 -16.64 19.77 -4.31
C VAL A 171 -16.54 18.45 -3.56
N GLY A 172 -17.68 17.78 -3.42
CA GLY A 172 -17.73 16.37 -3.03
C GLY A 172 -17.50 15.46 -4.22
N GLU A 173 -16.53 14.55 -4.12
CA GLU A 173 -16.24 13.58 -5.18
C GLU A 173 -17.15 12.35 -5.10
N ARG A 174 -17.35 11.69 -6.25
CA ARG A 174 -18.13 10.45 -6.32
C ARG A 174 -17.30 9.28 -5.80
N TRP A 175 -17.99 8.27 -5.26
CA TRP A 175 -17.35 7.00 -4.85
C TRP A 175 -16.48 6.40 -5.95
N ASP A 176 -16.96 6.36 -7.19
CA ASP A 176 -16.22 5.72 -8.29
C ASP A 176 -14.92 6.46 -8.62
N THR A 177 -14.87 7.79 -8.46
CA THR A 177 -13.67 8.62 -8.59
C THR A 177 -12.69 8.36 -7.44
N MET A 178 -13.19 8.30 -6.21
CA MET A 178 -12.36 8.15 -5.01
C MET A 178 -11.91 6.73 -4.72
N ARG A 179 -12.57 5.74 -5.31
CA ARG A 179 -12.34 4.32 -5.02
C ARG A 179 -10.87 3.88 -5.09
N PRO A 180 -10.04 4.30 -6.06
CA PRO A 180 -8.61 3.95 -6.06
C PRO A 180 -7.87 4.48 -4.82
N TYR A 181 -8.19 5.69 -4.36
CA TYR A 181 -7.59 6.31 -3.17
C TYR A 181 -8.09 5.70 -1.87
N LEU A 182 -9.34 5.22 -1.84
CA LEU A 182 -9.97 4.67 -0.65
C LEU A 182 -9.75 3.16 -0.51
N LEU A 183 -9.59 2.42 -1.61
CA LEU A 183 -9.42 0.97 -1.59
C LEU A 183 -8.01 0.49 -1.97
N GLY A 184 -7.15 1.38 -2.48
CA GLY A 184 -5.87 1.02 -3.09
C GLY A 184 -6.04 0.38 -4.47
N ASP A 185 -4.94 -0.05 -5.10
CA ASP A 185 -4.94 -0.76 -6.37
C ASP A 185 -4.19 -2.09 -6.27
N PRO A 186 -4.74 -3.21 -6.78
CA PRO A 186 -6.00 -3.34 -7.51
C PRO A 186 -7.24 -3.42 -6.62
N HIS A 187 -8.37 -2.95 -7.16
CA HIS A 187 -9.65 -2.99 -6.47
C HIS A 187 -10.82 -3.36 -7.39
N GLY A 188 -11.88 -3.88 -6.78
CA GLY A 188 -13.19 -4.05 -7.38
C GLY A 188 -14.15 -2.94 -7.02
N SER A 189 -15.43 -3.13 -7.33
CA SER A 189 -16.49 -2.18 -6.94
C SER A 189 -16.86 -2.27 -5.47
N ARG A 190 -16.54 -3.39 -4.82
CA ARG A 190 -16.97 -3.72 -3.46
C ARG A 190 -15.88 -4.33 -2.58
N SER A 191 -14.64 -4.47 -3.04
CA SER A 191 -13.52 -5.05 -2.28
C SER A 191 -12.19 -4.66 -2.93
N SER A 192 -11.08 -4.93 -2.26
CA SER A 192 -9.73 -4.84 -2.84
C SER A 192 -8.81 -5.89 -2.21
N LEU A 193 -7.52 -5.83 -2.52
CA LEU A 193 -6.51 -6.64 -1.84
C LEU A 193 -6.18 -6.16 -0.40
N PHE A 194 -6.76 -5.03 0.03
CA PHE A 194 -6.59 -4.49 1.38
C PHE A 194 -7.79 -4.74 2.27
N VAL A 195 -9.00 -4.72 1.71
CA VAL A 195 -10.25 -4.80 2.47
C VAL A 195 -11.26 -5.72 1.81
N ASN A 196 -11.91 -6.53 2.65
CA ASN A 196 -12.98 -7.42 2.20
C ASN A 196 -14.28 -6.65 1.89
N GLN A 197 -15.29 -7.40 1.43
CA GLN A 197 -16.55 -6.81 0.99
C GLN A 197 -17.32 -6.06 2.09
N ASP A 198 -17.39 -6.62 3.29
CA ASP A 198 -18.07 -5.96 4.42
C ASP A 198 -17.39 -4.62 4.75
N THR A 199 -16.06 -4.62 4.80
CA THR A 199 -15.27 -3.43 5.13
C THR A 199 -15.40 -2.35 4.06
N ALA A 200 -15.20 -2.69 2.79
CA ALA A 200 -15.30 -1.72 1.69
C ALA A 200 -16.71 -1.13 1.54
N MET A 201 -17.76 -1.93 1.76
CA MET A 201 -19.14 -1.41 1.72
C MET A 201 -19.46 -0.50 2.91
N ALA A 202 -18.87 -0.75 4.09
CA ALA A 202 -18.96 0.16 5.22
C ALA A 202 -18.24 1.49 4.93
N MET A 203 -17.02 1.42 4.39
CA MET A 203 -16.26 2.60 3.94
C MET A 203 -17.07 3.43 2.93
N LYS A 204 -17.63 2.78 1.91
CA LYS A 204 -18.50 3.43 0.92
C LYS A 204 -19.67 4.17 1.58
N ARG A 205 -20.38 3.50 2.50
CA ARG A 205 -21.54 4.10 3.18
C ARG A 205 -21.14 5.36 3.95
N VAL A 206 -20.03 5.30 4.69
CA VAL A 206 -19.53 6.43 5.47
C VAL A 206 -19.06 7.56 4.57
N TYR A 207 -18.27 7.25 3.53
CA TYR A 207 -17.79 8.25 2.57
C TYR A 207 -18.96 8.98 1.89
N MET A 208 -19.94 8.23 1.40
CA MET A 208 -21.14 8.82 0.77
C MET A 208 -21.93 9.68 1.76
N ALA A 209 -22.05 9.29 3.02
CA ALA A 209 -22.69 10.11 4.03
C ALA A 209 -21.94 11.44 4.28
N MET A 210 -20.60 11.43 4.25
CA MET A 210 -19.80 12.67 4.33
C MET A 210 -20.09 13.57 3.13
N VAL A 211 -20.11 13.03 1.91
CA VAL A 211 -20.44 13.80 0.69
C VAL A 211 -21.87 14.35 0.73
N GLU A 212 -22.86 13.52 1.05
CA GLU A 212 -24.29 13.87 1.08
C GLU A 212 -24.63 14.92 2.16
N SER A 213 -23.81 15.01 3.21
CA SER A 213 -23.95 16.06 4.23
C SER A 213 -23.58 17.47 3.73
N GLY A 214 -22.97 17.58 2.54
CA GLY A 214 -22.43 18.84 2.02
C GLY A 214 -21.07 19.22 2.62
N MET A 215 -20.44 18.33 3.40
CA MET A 215 -19.15 18.56 4.07
C MET A 215 -18.05 19.05 3.12
N PHE A 216 -18.06 18.56 1.89
CA PHE A 216 -17.03 18.87 0.89
C PHE A 216 -17.50 19.91 -0.15
N GLY A 217 -18.69 20.49 0.02
CA GLY A 217 -19.32 21.33 -0.99
C GLY A 217 -20.28 20.56 -1.92
N PRO A 218 -20.76 21.17 -3.02
CA PRO A 218 -21.65 20.52 -3.98
C PRO A 218 -21.02 19.26 -4.59
N LEU A 219 -21.86 18.29 -4.94
CA LEU A 219 -21.41 17.09 -5.65
C LEU A 219 -20.82 17.49 -7.01
N ARG A 220 -19.63 16.98 -7.32
CA ARG A 220 -19.00 17.19 -8.62
C ARG A 220 -19.89 16.62 -9.74
N MET A 221 -20.29 17.50 -10.64
CA MET A 221 -20.96 17.15 -11.89
C MET A 221 -19.88 16.92 -12.95
N ASP A 222 -20.11 15.94 -13.82
CA ASP A 222 -19.20 15.59 -14.91
C ASP A 222 -19.04 16.73 -15.92
#